data_AF-A0AAV4Z567-F1
#
_entry.id   AF-A0AAV4Z567-F1
#
_cell.length_a   1.000
_cell.length_b   1.000
_cell.length_c   1.000
_cell.angle_alpha   90.00
_cell.angle_beta   90.00
_cell.angle_gamma   90.00
#
_symmetry.space_group_name_H-M   'P 1'
#
loop_
_entity.id
_entity.type
_entity.pdbx_description
1 polymer ?
#
loop_
_entity_poly.entity_id
_entity_poly.type
_entity_poly.pdbx_seq_one_letter_code
_entity_poly.pdbx_strand_id
1 'polypeptide(L)'
;MAEPHHEPAGAAGSAQAGSTLWTLGLVTALVGLVVLPKKGTRPSSSGSLSDPSPSAPRTSEPSPSHEGRDAKHVARTETERGRQASKPSEIPAKGWKDIGLRVFHDVGENNLVSVAAGVTFYVLLAIFPAIAALVACYGLVADVATINDHLQNLQGVIPSGALDIVGEQVKRIAEKGDTTLGLTFFTGLALSIWSANGGMKAVFQALNIVYEERETRNFFWLNLRSLTFTAGALLFIVLALVGIVVVPAVINVVGLSAEAWYISLLRWPVLLMAVLAGLALLYRYGPSRDAPRWRWVTWGSAIAGVLWLVGSLGFSWYVSNFGKYNETYGSLGAVVGFMTWIWISTTIVLLGAEINAEMEHQTEIDTTVGREQPLGTRDARMADTVGAAR
;
A
#
# COMPACT_ATOMS: atom_id res chain seq x y z
N MET A 1 -32.14 -24.66 58.22
CA MET A 1 -31.16 -25.59 57.62
C MET A 1 -31.16 -25.33 56.12
N ALA A 2 -30.22 -24.49 55.66
CA ALA A 2 -29.73 -24.32 54.29
C ALA A 2 -28.85 -23.04 54.29
N GLU A 3 -27.54 -23.23 54.11
CA GLU A 3 -26.50 -22.18 54.06
C GLU A 3 -26.53 -21.40 52.72
N PRO A 4 -26.05 -20.13 52.70
CA PRO A 4 -25.71 -19.46 51.46
C PRO A 4 -24.25 -19.75 51.06
N HIS A 5 -24.07 -20.24 49.84
CA HIS A 5 -22.75 -20.45 49.23
C HIS A 5 -22.08 -19.10 48.89
N HIS A 6 -20.89 -18.88 49.42
CA HIS A 6 -19.93 -17.88 48.97
C HIS A 6 -19.13 -18.44 47.78
N GLU A 7 -19.16 -17.77 46.62
CA GLU A 7 -18.17 -17.94 45.55
C GLU A 7 -17.01 -16.93 45.73
N PRO A 8 -15.74 -17.32 45.50
CA PRO A 8 -14.60 -16.45 45.69
C PRO A 8 -14.35 -15.56 44.45
N ALA A 9 -14.35 -14.25 44.68
CA ALA A 9 -13.80 -13.24 43.77
C ALA A 9 -12.27 -13.37 43.75
N GLY A 10 -11.67 -13.89 42.68
CA GLY A 10 -10.20 -14.03 42.65
C GLY A 10 -9.50 -14.32 41.33
N ALA A 11 -10.18 -14.55 40.20
CA ALA A 11 -9.51 -15.05 38.98
C ALA A 11 -9.54 -14.09 37.77
N ALA A 12 -10.15 -12.91 37.86
CA ALA A 12 -10.29 -11.99 36.71
C ALA A 12 -9.12 -10.98 36.55
N GLY A 13 -8.30 -10.77 37.59
CA GLY A 13 -7.29 -9.71 37.59
C GLY A 13 -5.96 -10.05 36.89
N SER A 14 -5.57 -11.33 36.82
CA SER A 14 -4.24 -11.72 36.33
C SER A 14 -4.17 -11.86 34.80
N ALA A 15 -5.26 -12.24 34.14
CA ALA A 15 -5.31 -12.34 32.67
C ALA A 15 -5.32 -10.96 31.99
N GLN A 16 -5.92 -9.94 32.62
CA GLN A 16 -5.99 -8.58 32.11
C GLN A 16 -4.67 -7.81 32.30
N ALA A 17 -3.87 -8.16 33.30
CA ALA A 17 -2.52 -7.62 33.50
C ALA A 17 -1.53 -8.15 32.44
N GLY A 18 -1.66 -9.42 32.03
CA GLY A 18 -0.84 -9.99 30.96
C GLY A 18 -1.11 -9.34 29.60
N SER A 19 -2.39 -9.13 29.24
CA SER A 19 -2.75 -8.53 27.95
C SER A 19 -2.42 -7.05 27.84
N THR A 20 -2.48 -6.30 28.95
CA THR A 20 -2.09 -4.88 29.00
C THR A 20 -0.58 -4.66 28.87
N LEU A 21 0.23 -5.58 29.38
CA LEU A 21 1.70 -5.52 29.21
C LEU A 21 2.15 -5.82 27.78
N TRP A 22 1.51 -6.78 27.10
CA TRP A 22 1.80 -7.06 25.68
C TRP A 22 1.32 -5.95 24.74
N THR A 23 0.20 -5.29 25.04
CA THR A 23 -0.31 -4.18 24.22
C THR A 23 0.49 -2.90 24.42
N LEU A 24 0.92 -2.59 25.64
CA LEU A 24 1.90 -1.54 25.90
C LEU A 24 3.22 -1.84 25.18
N GLY A 25 3.67 -3.10 25.16
CA GLY A 25 4.86 -3.54 24.43
C GLY A 25 4.77 -3.38 22.91
N LEU A 26 3.61 -3.70 22.31
CA LEU A 26 3.37 -3.52 20.87
C LEU A 26 3.23 -2.03 20.48
N VAL A 27 2.55 -1.23 21.30
CA VAL A 27 2.43 0.22 21.09
C VAL A 27 3.79 0.91 21.29
N THR A 28 4.60 0.50 22.28
CA THR A 28 5.97 1.01 22.44
C THR A 28 6.95 0.48 21.38
N ALA A 29 6.72 -0.69 20.79
CA ALA A 29 7.49 -1.15 19.63
C ALA A 29 7.13 -0.36 18.36
N LEU A 30 5.84 -0.06 18.16
CA LEU A 30 5.35 0.76 17.04
C LEU A 30 5.75 2.24 17.17
N VAL A 31 5.70 2.81 18.37
CA VAL A 31 6.16 4.19 18.65
C VAL A 31 7.69 4.25 18.75
N GLY A 32 8.34 3.20 19.25
CA GLY A 32 9.80 3.09 19.32
C GLY A 32 10.44 3.09 17.93
N LEU A 33 9.78 2.51 16.92
CA LEU A 33 10.21 2.59 15.53
C LEU A 33 10.11 4.02 14.95
N VAL A 34 9.29 4.89 15.55
CA VAL A 34 9.01 6.26 15.12
C VAL A 34 9.83 7.31 15.90
N VAL A 35 10.38 6.97 17.08
CA VAL A 35 11.00 7.94 18.02
C VAL A 35 12.45 7.59 18.39
N LEU A 36 13.15 6.68 17.67
CA LEU A 36 14.58 6.47 17.93
C LEU A 36 15.39 7.73 17.61
N PRO A 37 16.07 8.36 18.59
CA PRO A 37 16.90 9.53 18.31
C PRO A 37 18.11 9.11 17.48
N LYS A 38 18.33 9.80 16.35
CA LYS A 38 19.53 9.69 15.51
C LYS A 38 20.78 9.83 16.38
N LYS A 39 21.56 8.75 16.52
CA LYS A 39 22.96 8.87 16.98
C LYS A 39 23.76 9.53 15.85
N GLY A 40 23.95 10.83 15.94
CA GLY A 40 24.82 11.57 15.04
C GLY A 40 26.26 11.08 15.15
N THR A 41 26.73 10.32 14.17
CA THR A 41 28.15 10.10 13.94
C THR A 41 28.72 11.42 13.43
N ARG A 42 29.45 12.17 14.27
CA ARG A 42 30.24 13.32 13.84
C ARG A 42 31.39 12.82 12.96
N PRO A 43 31.53 13.28 11.71
CA PRO A 43 32.80 13.21 11.02
C PRO A 43 33.72 14.28 11.63
N SER A 44 34.91 13.87 12.06
CA SER A 44 36.02 14.80 12.27
C SER A 44 36.57 15.21 10.91
N SER A 45 36.24 16.42 10.44
CA SER A 45 36.97 17.04 9.32
C SER A 45 37.32 18.49 9.67
N SER A 46 38.61 18.72 9.78
CA SER A 46 39.26 20.01 9.84
C SER A 46 38.96 20.86 8.60
N GLY A 47 38.51 22.09 8.82
CA GLY A 47 38.87 23.28 8.04
C GLY A 47 38.43 23.37 6.58
N SER A 48 37.36 24.14 6.33
CA SER A 48 37.29 25.17 5.29
C SER A 48 35.99 25.96 5.47
N LEU A 49 36.10 27.25 5.77
CA LEU A 49 34.97 28.17 5.91
C LEU A 49 34.53 28.65 4.52
N SER A 50 33.32 28.31 4.10
CA SER A 50 32.63 29.01 3.00
C SER A 50 31.12 29.06 3.27
N ASP A 51 30.67 30.26 3.64
CA ASP A 51 29.36 30.91 3.48
C ASP A 51 28.05 30.11 3.65
N PRO A 52 27.14 30.50 4.57
CA PRO A 52 25.82 29.90 4.65
C PRO A 52 24.88 30.55 3.61
N SER A 53 24.77 29.93 2.43
CA SER A 53 23.58 30.12 1.60
C SER A 53 22.34 29.64 2.38
N PRO A 54 21.19 30.32 2.31
CA PRO A 54 19.97 29.86 2.97
C PRO A 54 19.60 28.50 2.39
N SER A 55 19.79 27.46 3.19
CA SER A 55 19.53 26.08 2.82
C SER A 55 18.09 25.93 2.36
N ALA A 56 17.90 25.56 1.09
CA ALA A 56 16.65 25.01 0.60
C ALA A 56 16.13 23.94 1.60
N PRO A 57 14.81 23.78 1.77
CA PRO A 57 14.26 22.76 2.66
C PRO A 57 14.94 21.43 2.33
N ARG A 58 15.56 20.80 3.34
CA ARG A 58 16.33 19.56 3.18
C ARG A 58 15.43 18.54 2.50
N THR A 59 15.62 18.34 1.20
CA THR A 59 15.19 17.10 0.54
C THR A 59 15.84 15.97 1.30
N SER A 60 15.12 14.87 1.56
CA SER A 60 15.70 13.67 2.17
C SER A 60 17.05 13.38 1.49
N GLU A 61 18.10 13.17 2.30
CA GLU A 61 19.39 12.83 1.72
C GLU A 61 19.23 11.49 1.01
N PRO A 62 19.67 11.37 -0.26
CA PRO A 62 19.61 10.13 -1.00
C PRO A 62 20.26 8.98 -0.23
N SER A 63 19.72 7.78 -0.41
CA SER A 63 20.26 6.57 0.21
C SER A 63 21.74 6.42 -0.15
N PRO A 64 22.61 6.08 0.84
CA PRO A 64 24.04 5.95 0.59
C PRO A 64 24.31 4.97 -0.57
N SER A 65 24.94 5.50 -1.62
CA SER A 65 25.07 4.80 -2.90
C SER A 65 26.38 5.17 -3.60
N HIS A 66 26.80 4.28 -4.48
CA HIS A 66 27.96 4.45 -5.34
C HIS A 66 27.49 4.77 -6.76
N GLU A 67 28.16 5.71 -7.42
CA GLU A 67 27.83 6.15 -8.77
C GLU A 67 29.01 5.97 -9.73
N GLY A 68 28.72 5.91 -11.03
CA GLY A 68 29.75 5.97 -12.08
C GLY A 68 30.85 4.91 -11.94
N ARG A 69 32.10 5.36 -11.75
CA ARG A 69 33.26 4.46 -11.63
C ARG A 69 33.28 3.69 -10.31
N ASP A 70 32.84 4.33 -9.23
CA ASP A 70 32.84 3.72 -7.90
C ASP A 70 31.80 2.59 -7.84
N ALA A 71 30.63 2.80 -8.45
CA ALA A 71 29.62 1.77 -8.59
C ALA A 71 30.16 0.50 -9.28
N LYS A 72 30.86 0.68 -10.41
CA LYS A 72 31.49 -0.42 -11.15
C LYS A 72 32.64 -1.07 -10.38
N HIS A 73 33.37 -0.30 -9.57
CA HIS A 73 34.42 -0.84 -8.73
C HIS A 73 33.83 -1.74 -7.64
N VAL A 74 32.83 -1.24 -6.91
CA VAL A 74 32.11 -1.97 -5.86
C VAL A 74 31.45 -3.23 -6.41
N ALA A 75 30.81 -3.14 -7.59
CA ALA A 75 30.18 -4.30 -8.21
C ALA A 75 31.16 -5.42 -8.60
N ARG A 76 32.43 -5.08 -8.88
CA ARG A 76 33.49 -6.04 -9.17
C ARG A 76 34.17 -6.60 -7.93
N THR A 77 34.26 -5.82 -6.85
CA THR A 77 34.92 -6.25 -5.61
C THR A 77 33.97 -7.00 -4.68
N GLU A 78 32.68 -6.67 -4.65
CA GLU A 78 31.67 -7.27 -3.76
C GLU A 78 30.87 -8.39 -4.44
N THR A 79 31.56 -9.36 -5.04
CA THR A 79 30.92 -10.44 -5.82
C THR A 79 29.94 -11.30 -4.99
N GLU A 80 30.18 -11.43 -3.68
CA GLU A 80 29.35 -12.22 -2.76
C GLU A 80 28.00 -11.56 -2.38
N ARG A 81 27.71 -10.34 -2.86
CA ARG A 81 26.49 -9.59 -2.53
C ARG A 81 25.46 -9.56 -3.66
N GLY A 82 25.71 -10.25 -4.77
CA GLY A 82 24.78 -10.28 -5.91
C GLY A 82 24.81 -9.01 -6.76
N ARG A 83 25.93 -8.29 -6.81
CA ARG A 83 26.07 -7.05 -7.57
C ARG A 83 25.88 -7.22 -9.08
N GLN A 84 26.03 -8.44 -9.60
CA GLN A 84 25.82 -8.78 -11.02
C GLN A 84 24.55 -9.62 -11.26
N ALA A 85 23.60 -9.61 -10.33
CA ALA A 85 22.36 -10.38 -10.45
C ALA A 85 21.46 -9.86 -11.58
N SER A 86 21.04 -10.74 -12.48
CA SER A 86 20.14 -10.42 -13.60
C SER A 86 18.64 -10.55 -13.24
N LYS A 87 18.36 -11.17 -12.09
CA LYS A 87 17.04 -11.36 -11.48
C LYS A 87 17.15 -11.41 -9.95
N PRO A 88 16.10 -11.03 -9.19
CA PRO A 88 16.15 -11.03 -7.72
C PRO A 88 16.49 -12.36 -7.07
N SER A 89 16.13 -13.49 -7.68
CA SER A 89 16.44 -14.83 -7.14
C SER A 89 17.91 -15.23 -7.21
N GLU A 90 18.74 -14.47 -7.93
CA GLU A 90 20.21 -14.64 -7.96
C GLU A 90 20.90 -13.88 -6.83
N ILE A 91 20.18 -13.02 -6.09
CA ILE A 91 20.75 -12.25 -4.99
C ILE A 91 20.99 -13.21 -3.80
N PRO A 92 22.23 -13.34 -3.31
CA PRO A 92 22.55 -14.22 -2.19
C PRO A 92 22.04 -13.65 -0.87
N ALA A 93 22.04 -14.46 0.19
CA ALA A 93 21.55 -14.06 1.51
C ALA A 93 22.25 -12.80 2.08
N LYS A 94 23.55 -12.62 1.79
CA LYS A 94 24.28 -11.38 2.17
C LYS A 94 23.69 -10.14 1.48
N GLY A 95 23.34 -10.25 0.20
CA GLY A 95 22.69 -9.15 -0.53
C GLY A 95 21.27 -8.87 -0.04
N TRP A 96 20.49 -9.91 0.29
CA TRP A 96 19.17 -9.73 0.91
C TRP A 96 19.24 -9.09 2.30
N LYS A 97 20.29 -9.38 3.06
CA LYS A 97 20.56 -8.69 4.34
C LYS A 97 20.81 -7.21 4.09
N ASP A 98 21.62 -6.85 3.09
CA ASP A 98 21.87 -5.45 2.74
C ASP A 98 20.58 -4.72 2.34
N ILE A 99 19.79 -5.34 1.46
CA ILE A 99 18.49 -4.83 1.02
C ILE A 99 17.60 -4.58 2.25
N GLY A 100 17.45 -5.55 3.15
CA GLY A 100 16.63 -5.39 4.35
C GLY A 100 17.12 -4.27 5.27
N LEU A 101 18.44 -4.12 5.44
CA LEU A 101 19.02 -3.06 6.26
C LEU A 101 18.86 -1.67 5.63
N ARG A 102 18.93 -1.56 4.30
CA ARG A 102 18.67 -0.31 3.58
C ARG A 102 17.20 0.06 3.63
N VAL A 103 16.29 -0.86 3.29
CA VAL A 103 14.84 -0.68 3.46
C VAL A 103 14.49 -0.17 4.86
N PHE A 104 15.04 -0.77 5.93
CA PHE A 104 14.79 -0.29 7.30
C PHE A 104 15.30 1.13 7.55
N HIS A 105 16.48 1.47 7.03
CA HIS A 105 17.05 2.80 7.12
C HIS A 105 16.23 3.84 6.35
N ASP A 106 15.85 3.50 5.12
CA ASP A 106 15.23 4.42 4.16
C ASP A 106 13.76 4.66 4.52
N VAL A 107 13.08 3.70 5.15
CA VAL A 107 11.78 3.92 5.82
C VAL A 107 11.85 5.09 6.81
N GLY A 108 12.95 5.21 7.56
CA GLY A 108 13.18 6.30 8.50
C GLY A 108 13.59 7.61 7.82
N GLU A 109 14.59 7.57 6.95
CA GLU A 109 15.11 8.78 6.27
C GLU A 109 14.08 9.42 5.33
N ASN A 110 13.33 8.62 4.59
CA ASN A 110 12.25 9.09 3.71
C ASN A 110 10.96 9.42 4.46
N ASN A 111 10.94 9.29 5.80
CA ASN A 111 9.76 9.47 6.63
C ASN A 111 8.54 8.73 6.07
N LEU A 112 8.73 7.48 5.64
CA LEU A 112 7.76 6.75 4.82
C LEU A 112 6.39 6.64 5.49
N VAL A 113 6.39 6.52 6.81
CA VAL A 113 5.20 6.46 7.66
C VAL A 113 4.41 7.77 7.63
N SER A 114 5.11 8.92 7.62
CA SER A 114 4.51 10.25 7.51
C SER A 114 4.01 10.52 6.09
N VAL A 115 4.76 10.07 5.07
CA VAL A 115 4.32 10.12 3.67
C VAL A 115 3.03 9.32 3.49
N ALA A 116 2.96 8.10 4.03
CA ALA A 116 1.76 7.27 4.01
C ALA A 116 0.57 7.95 4.70
N ALA A 117 0.79 8.72 5.78
CA ALA A 117 -0.27 9.48 6.43
C ALA A 117 -0.80 10.61 5.52
N GLY A 118 0.08 11.30 4.80
CA GLY A 118 -0.31 12.28 3.78
C GLY A 118 -1.12 11.65 2.65
N VAL A 119 -0.69 10.51 2.12
CA VAL A 119 -1.46 9.74 1.11
C VAL A 119 -2.82 9.33 1.66
N THR A 120 -2.87 8.85 2.90
CA THR A 120 -4.13 8.47 3.56
C THR A 120 -5.13 9.61 3.60
N PHE A 121 -4.68 10.82 3.95
CA PHE A 121 -5.53 12.01 3.92
C PHE A 121 -6.12 12.27 2.53
N TYR A 122 -5.31 12.23 1.47
CA TYR A 122 -5.81 12.41 0.11
C TYR A 122 -6.72 11.28 -0.38
N VAL A 123 -6.45 10.03 0.03
CA VAL A 123 -7.32 8.87 -0.26
C VAL A 123 -8.68 9.03 0.41
N LEU A 124 -8.73 9.52 1.65
CA LEU A 124 -9.97 9.80 2.36
C LEU A 124 -10.78 10.91 1.68
N LEU A 125 -10.14 11.98 1.21
CA LEU A 125 -10.82 13.01 0.43
C LEU A 125 -11.37 12.46 -0.89
N ALA A 126 -10.61 11.55 -1.53
CA ALA A 126 -10.99 10.90 -2.78
C ALA A 126 -12.11 9.85 -2.61
N ILE A 127 -12.45 9.41 -1.39
CA ILE A 127 -13.38 8.31 -1.20
C ILE A 127 -14.81 8.66 -1.63
N PHE A 128 -15.28 9.87 -1.32
CA PHE A 128 -16.64 10.30 -1.68
C PHE A 128 -16.86 10.32 -3.19
N PRO A 129 -16.00 10.98 -4.00
CA PRO A 129 -16.14 10.92 -5.45
C PRO A 129 -15.86 9.51 -6.00
N ALA A 130 -14.96 8.72 -5.38
CA ALA A 130 -14.73 7.34 -5.79
C ALA A 130 -15.98 6.45 -5.59
N ILE A 131 -16.68 6.59 -4.47
CA ILE A 131 -17.95 5.86 -4.22
C ILE A 131 -19.01 6.31 -5.22
N ALA A 132 -19.12 7.61 -5.51
CA ALA A 132 -20.06 8.10 -6.52
C ALA A 132 -19.78 7.49 -7.91
N ALA A 133 -18.52 7.46 -8.33
CA ALA A 133 -18.10 6.80 -9.56
C ALA A 133 -18.34 5.28 -9.53
N LEU A 134 -18.05 4.63 -8.41
CA LEU A 134 -18.26 3.20 -8.21
C LEU A 134 -19.75 2.84 -8.37
N VAL A 135 -20.65 3.57 -7.70
CA VAL A 135 -22.10 3.33 -7.78
C VAL A 135 -22.61 3.59 -9.19
N ALA A 136 -22.16 4.66 -9.84
CA ALA A 136 -22.51 4.95 -11.23
C ALA A 136 -22.07 3.83 -12.18
N CYS A 137 -20.82 3.34 -12.06
CA CYS A 137 -20.32 2.23 -12.87
C CYS A 137 -21.05 0.91 -12.55
N TYR A 138 -21.31 0.64 -11.27
CA TYR A 138 -21.98 -0.58 -10.83
C TYR A 138 -23.44 -0.63 -11.33
N GLY A 139 -24.16 0.50 -11.28
CA GLY A 139 -25.53 0.63 -11.79
C GLY A 139 -25.68 0.39 -13.31
N LEU A 140 -24.59 0.41 -14.08
CA LEU A 140 -24.61 0.05 -15.51
C LEU A 140 -24.64 -1.47 -15.74
N VAL A 141 -24.17 -2.27 -14.79
CA VAL A 141 -23.97 -3.71 -14.94
C VAL A 141 -24.80 -4.55 -13.98
N ALA A 142 -25.27 -3.95 -12.88
CA ALA A 142 -26.01 -4.62 -11.82
C ALA A 142 -26.98 -3.65 -11.12
N ASP A 143 -27.97 -4.21 -10.43
CA ASP A 143 -28.90 -3.41 -9.62
C ASP A 143 -28.18 -2.83 -8.39
N VAL A 144 -28.20 -1.51 -8.25
CA VAL A 144 -27.57 -0.78 -7.14
C VAL A 144 -28.11 -1.25 -5.79
N ALA A 145 -29.35 -1.75 -5.70
CA ALA A 145 -29.89 -2.30 -4.45
C ALA A 145 -29.07 -3.49 -3.91
N THR A 146 -28.42 -4.25 -4.79
CA THR A 146 -27.64 -5.45 -4.43
C THR A 146 -26.23 -5.13 -3.91
N ILE A 147 -25.74 -3.91 -4.11
CA ILE A 147 -24.35 -3.58 -3.77
C ILE A 147 -24.08 -3.70 -2.26
N ASN A 148 -25.08 -3.39 -1.41
CA ASN A 148 -24.94 -3.51 0.04
C ASN A 148 -24.80 -4.98 0.47
N ASP A 149 -25.61 -5.88 -0.10
CA ASP A 149 -25.50 -7.31 0.16
C ASP A 149 -24.13 -7.84 -0.28
N HIS A 150 -23.58 -7.31 -1.38
CA HIS A 150 -22.26 -7.69 -1.87
C HIS A 150 -21.13 -7.15 -0.98
N LEU A 151 -21.29 -5.94 -0.45
CA LEU A 151 -20.34 -5.37 0.51
C LEU A 151 -20.35 -6.14 1.84
N GLN A 152 -21.50 -6.68 2.27
CA GLN A 152 -21.57 -7.53 3.47
C GLN A 152 -20.75 -8.83 3.32
N ASN A 153 -20.59 -9.36 2.11
CA ASN A 153 -19.72 -10.52 1.86
C ASN A 153 -18.22 -10.22 2.06
N LEU A 154 -17.84 -8.94 2.18
CA LEU A 154 -16.49 -8.50 2.51
C LEU A 154 -16.29 -8.25 4.02
N GLN A 155 -17.30 -8.51 4.86
CA GLN A 155 -17.19 -8.48 6.31
C GLN A 155 -16.12 -9.49 6.75
N GLY A 156 -15.03 -8.98 7.33
CA GLY A 156 -13.85 -9.76 7.73
C GLY A 156 -12.56 -9.34 7.05
N VAL A 157 -12.65 -8.69 5.88
CA VAL A 157 -11.50 -8.08 5.18
C VAL A 157 -11.51 -6.56 5.33
N ILE A 158 -12.69 -5.95 5.24
CA ILE A 158 -12.88 -4.51 5.35
C ILE A 158 -13.42 -4.16 6.75
N PRO A 159 -12.89 -3.11 7.43
CA PRO A 159 -13.41 -2.65 8.71
C PRO A 159 -14.89 -2.22 8.62
N SER A 160 -15.68 -2.49 9.65
CA SER A 160 -17.11 -2.15 9.70
C SER A 160 -17.40 -0.67 9.42
N GLY A 161 -16.59 0.24 9.96
CA GLY A 161 -16.74 1.67 9.71
C GLY A 161 -16.64 2.09 8.24
N ALA A 162 -15.86 1.35 7.44
CA ALA A 162 -15.78 1.61 6.00
C ALA A 162 -17.06 1.14 5.30
N LEU A 163 -17.61 -0.02 5.70
CA LEU A 163 -18.85 -0.55 5.17
C LEU A 163 -20.03 0.38 5.47
N ASP A 164 -20.07 0.97 6.67
CA ASP A 164 -21.11 1.93 7.07
C ASP A 164 -21.07 3.19 6.19
N ILE A 165 -19.89 3.80 6.03
CA ILE A 165 -19.72 5.02 5.21
C ILE A 165 -20.07 4.75 3.74
N VAL A 166 -19.60 3.62 3.19
CA VAL A 166 -19.88 3.24 1.80
C VAL A 166 -21.37 2.95 1.63
N GLY A 167 -21.98 2.19 2.56
CA GLY A 167 -23.39 1.83 2.52
C GLY A 167 -24.33 3.04 2.60
N GLU A 168 -24.03 4.01 3.49
CA GLU A 168 -24.79 5.27 3.56
C GLU A 168 -24.70 6.08 2.26
N GLN A 169 -23.52 6.12 1.64
CA GLN A 169 -23.31 6.88 0.42
C GLN A 169 -24.00 6.20 -0.77
N VAL A 170 -23.91 4.87 -0.87
CA VAL A 170 -24.68 4.05 -1.81
C VAL A 170 -26.17 4.34 -1.68
N LYS A 171 -26.70 4.25 -0.45
CA LYS A 171 -28.14 4.44 -0.18
C LYS A 171 -28.60 5.83 -0.64
N ARG A 172 -27.83 6.87 -0.33
CA ARG A 172 -28.10 8.26 -0.79
C ARG A 172 -28.12 8.40 -2.30
N ILE A 173 -27.30 7.63 -3.03
CA ILE A 173 -27.26 7.67 -4.49
C ILE A 173 -28.44 6.88 -5.07
N ALA A 174 -28.76 5.71 -4.51
CA ALA A 174 -29.90 4.89 -4.91
C ALA A 174 -31.24 5.60 -4.70
N GLU A 175 -31.41 6.32 -3.58
CA GLU A 175 -32.62 7.09 -3.26
C GLU A 175 -32.86 8.29 -4.20
N LYS A 176 -31.80 8.79 -4.87
CA LYS A 176 -31.91 9.91 -5.82
C LYS A 176 -32.41 9.50 -7.21
N GLY A 177 -32.63 8.21 -7.44
CA GLY A 177 -33.74 7.66 -8.24
C GLY A 177 -33.81 7.91 -9.75
N ASP A 178 -33.24 8.96 -10.32
CA ASP A 178 -33.34 9.26 -11.75
C ASP A 178 -31.96 9.35 -12.40
N THR A 179 -31.37 8.17 -12.64
CA THR A 179 -30.24 8.08 -13.57
C THR A 179 -30.80 8.22 -14.98
N THR A 180 -31.02 9.46 -15.42
CA THR A 180 -31.18 9.71 -16.85
C THR A 180 -29.88 9.24 -17.52
N LEU A 181 -29.94 8.15 -18.30
CA LEU A 181 -28.83 7.58 -19.10
C LEU A 181 -28.34 8.54 -20.22
N GLY A 182 -28.47 9.85 -20.02
CA GLY A 182 -28.04 10.90 -20.93
C GLY A 182 -26.71 11.53 -20.51
N LEU A 183 -26.45 12.70 -21.08
CA LEU A 183 -25.20 13.46 -20.91
C LEU A 183 -24.84 13.71 -19.43
N THR A 184 -25.84 13.93 -18.56
CA THR A 184 -25.66 14.21 -17.12
C THR A 184 -25.00 13.05 -16.36
N PHE A 185 -25.31 11.80 -16.71
CA PHE A 185 -24.68 10.64 -16.09
C PHE A 185 -23.18 10.59 -16.41
N PHE A 186 -22.84 10.70 -17.70
CA PHE A 186 -21.45 10.62 -18.14
C PHE A 186 -20.60 11.79 -17.64
N THR A 187 -21.17 13.00 -17.58
CA THR A 187 -20.45 14.16 -17.01
C THR A 187 -20.27 14.03 -15.50
N GLY A 188 -21.27 13.54 -14.76
CA GLY A 188 -21.17 13.26 -13.33
C GLY A 188 -20.15 12.16 -13.02
N LEU A 189 -20.13 11.09 -13.80
CA LEU A 189 -19.14 10.01 -13.69
C LEU A 189 -17.72 10.54 -13.97
N ALA A 190 -17.54 11.28 -15.08
CA ALA A 190 -16.25 11.85 -15.43
C ALA A 190 -15.73 12.82 -14.35
N LEU A 191 -16.61 13.66 -13.81
CA LEU A 191 -16.27 14.58 -12.72
C LEU A 191 -15.88 13.82 -11.45
N SER A 192 -16.61 12.76 -11.12
CA SER A 192 -16.32 11.91 -9.95
C SER A 192 -14.97 11.20 -10.09
N ILE A 193 -14.67 10.61 -11.25
CA ILE A 193 -13.37 9.99 -11.52
C ILE A 193 -12.25 11.04 -11.45
N TRP A 194 -12.47 12.23 -12.04
CA TRP A 194 -11.53 13.34 -11.98
C TRP A 194 -11.22 13.77 -10.54
N SER A 195 -12.25 13.90 -9.71
CA SER A 195 -12.10 14.26 -8.29
C SER A 195 -11.40 13.15 -7.48
N ALA A 196 -11.72 11.88 -7.72
CA ALA A 196 -11.08 10.74 -7.08
C ALA A 196 -9.57 10.63 -7.42
N ASN A 197 -9.19 11.12 -8.60
CA ASN A 197 -7.80 11.07 -9.09
C ASN A 197 -6.77 11.75 -8.15
N GLY A 198 -7.21 12.68 -7.30
CA GLY A 198 -6.35 13.30 -6.29
C GLY A 198 -5.66 12.30 -5.37
N GLY A 199 -6.37 11.24 -4.95
CA GLY A 199 -5.80 10.16 -4.13
C GLY A 199 -4.72 9.38 -4.88
N MET A 200 -4.96 9.04 -6.16
CA MET A 200 -3.97 8.33 -6.98
C MET A 200 -2.71 9.15 -7.23
N LYS A 201 -2.84 10.47 -7.44
CA LYS A 201 -1.68 11.37 -7.56
C LYS A 201 -0.84 11.41 -6.28
N ALA A 202 -1.49 11.38 -5.11
CA ALA A 202 -0.76 11.30 -3.84
C ALA A 202 0.02 9.99 -3.72
N VAL A 203 -0.56 8.87 -4.16
CA VAL A 203 0.16 7.58 -4.25
C VAL A 203 1.36 7.69 -5.19
N PHE A 204 1.19 8.27 -6.39
CA PHE A 204 2.31 8.45 -7.33
C PHE A 204 3.42 9.32 -6.75
N GLN A 205 3.07 10.40 -6.05
CA GLN A 205 4.04 11.24 -5.37
C GLN A 205 4.81 10.47 -4.29
N ALA A 206 4.11 9.65 -3.50
CA ALA A 206 4.76 8.81 -2.49
C ALA A 206 5.68 7.75 -3.10
N LEU A 207 5.29 7.17 -4.24
CA LEU A 207 6.16 6.25 -4.99
C LEU A 207 7.39 6.97 -5.56
N ASN A 208 7.23 8.19 -6.09
CA ASN A 208 8.39 8.98 -6.51
C ASN A 208 9.36 9.22 -5.34
N ILE A 209 8.85 9.51 -4.14
CA ILE A 209 9.70 9.66 -2.93
C ILE A 209 10.47 8.36 -2.62
N VAL A 210 9.79 7.21 -2.63
CA VAL A 210 10.40 5.89 -2.40
C VAL A 210 11.52 5.59 -3.41
N TYR A 211 11.28 5.88 -4.69
CA TYR A 211 12.29 5.64 -5.73
C TYR A 211 13.33 6.78 -5.83
N GLU A 212 13.28 7.77 -4.95
CA GLU A 212 14.11 8.98 -4.96
C GLU A 212 14.04 9.76 -6.29
N GLU A 213 12.89 9.68 -6.95
CA GLU A 213 12.63 10.31 -8.24
C GLU A 213 11.91 11.65 -8.07
N ARG A 214 12.16 12.55 -9.02
CA ARG A 214 11.38 13.79 -9.15
C ARG A 214 10.34 13.62 -10.26
N GLU A 215 9.18 14.23 -10.06
CA GLU A 215 8.15 14.22 -11.08
C GLU A 215 8.56 15.07 -12.29
N THR A 216 8.95 14.42 -13.40
CA THR A 216 9.33 15.09 -14.66
C THR A 216 8.19 15.09 -15.68
N ARG A 217 7.14 14.28 -15.49
CA ARG A 217 6.01 14.18 -16.43
C ARG A 217 5.26 15.50 -16.44
N ASN A 218 4.94 15.97 -17.65
CA ASN A 218 4.10 17.16 -17.79
C ASN A 218 2.70 16.93 -17.21
N PHE A 219 1.98 18.02 -16.93
CA PHE A 219 0.65 17.96 -16.33
C PHE A 219 -0.30 17.03 -17.07
N PHE A 220 -0.28 17.03 -18.41
CA PHE A 220 -1.16 16.19 -19.22
C PHE A 220 -0.89 14.69 -19.03
N TRP A 221 0.37 14.26 -19.17
CA TRP A 221 0.76 12.85 -19.04
C TRP A 221 0.57 12.32 -17.63
N LEU A 222 0.88 13.14 -16.61
CA LEU A 222 0.62 12.77 -15.22
C LEU A 222 -0.89 12.57 -14.97
N ASN A 223 -1.74 13.48 -15.46
CA ASN A 223 -3.18 13.35 -15.33
C ASN A 223 -3.71 12.13 -16.08
N LEU A 224 -3.30 11.91 -17.33
CA LEU A 224 -3.75 10.76 -18.12
C LEU A 224 -3.40 9.44 -17.42
N ARG A 225 -2.17 9.31 -16.90
CA ARG A 225 -1.71 8.09 -16.22
C ARG A 225 -2.43 7.89 -14.89
N SER A 226 -2.51 8.92 -14.05
CA SER A 226 -3.22 8.84 -12.77
C SER A 226 -4.72 8.56 -12.96
N LEU A 227 -5.36 9.16 -13.97
CA LEU A 227 -6.76 8.86 -14.32
C LEU A 227 -6.94 7.43 -14.80
N THR A 228 -6.01 6.92 -15.61
CA THR A 228 -6.04 5.53 -16.08
C THR A 228 -5.97 4.56 -14.89
N PHE A 229 -5.09 4.82 -13.91
CA PHE A 229 -5.00 4.03 -12.68
C PHE A 229 -6.25 4.17 -11.79
N THR A 230 -6.81 5.37 -11.69
CA THR A 230 -8.04 5.62 -10.93
C THR A 230 -9.23 4.88 -11.53
N ALA A 231 -9.44 5.02 -12.84
CA ALA A 231 -10.49 4.32 -13.57
C ALA A 231 -10.27 2.80 -13.55
N GLY A 232 -9.02 2.34 -13.69
CA GLY A 232 -8.65 0.92 -13.59
C GLY A 232 -8.93 0.35 -12.21
N ALA A 233 -8.63 1.08 -11.14
CA ALA A 233 -8.95 0.67 -9.76
C ALA A 233 -10.47 0.59 -9.53
N LEU A 234 -11.24 1.57 -10.02
CA LEU A 234 -12.70 1.53 -9.95
C LEU A 234 -13.28 0.35 -10.73
N LEU A 235 -12.80 0.13 -11.96
CA LEU A 235 -13.20 -1.01 -12.78
C LEU A 235 -12.85 -2.33 -12.08
N PHE A 236 -11.66 -2.43 -11.50
CA PHE A 236 -11.27 -3.61 -10.71
C PHE A 236 -12.24 -3.87 -9.56
N ILE A 237 -12.61 -2.84 -8.79
CA ILE A 237 -13.58 -2.98 -7.68
C ILE A 237 -14.93 -3.46 -8.21
N VAL A 238 -15.45 -2.87 -9.29
CA VAL A 238 -16.72 -3.31 -9.92
C VAL A 238 -16.64 -4.78 -10.33
N LEU A 239 -15.58 -5.17 -11.05
CA LEU A 239 -15.39 -6.55 -11.49
C LEU A 239 -15.21 -7.52 -10.33
N ALA A 240 -14.55 -7.11 -9.25
CA ALA A 240 -14.41 -7.91 -8.04
C ALA A 240 -15.77 -8.15 -7.36
N LEU A 241 -16.58 -7.10 -7.19
CA LEU A 241 -17.92 -7.21 -6.60
C LEU A 241 -18.84 -8.09 -7.45
N VAL A 242 -18.85 -7.87 -8.77
CA VAL A 242 -19.62 -8.71 -9.71
C VAL A 242 -19.12 -10.16 -9.68
N GLY A 243 -17.80 -10.37 -9.70
CA GLY A 243 -17.18 -11.69 -9.67
C GLY A 243 -17.50 -12.49 -8.40
N ILE A 244 -17.56 -11.84 -7.24
CA ILE A 244 -17.94 -12.48 -5.96
C ILE A 244 -19.33 -13.12 -6.02
N VAL A 245 -20.22 -12.60 -6.87
CA VAL A 245 -21.64 -12.95 -6.95
C VAL A 245 -21.95 -13.84 -8.14
N VAL A 246 -21.45 -13.44 -9.31
CA VAL A 246 -21.69 -14.15 -10.57
C VAL A 246 -21.01 -15.52 -10.55
N VAL A 247 -19.81 -15.64 -9.98
CA VAL A 247 -19.10 -16.93 -9.96
C VAL A 247 -19.90 -18.01 -9.21
N PRO A 248 -20.38 -17.81 -7.96
CA PRO A 248 -21.28 -18.77 -7.31
C PRO A 248 -22.57 -19.04 -8.09
N ALA A 249 -23.20 -18.02 -8.66
CA ALA A 249 -24.44 -18.18 -9.42
C ALA A 249 -24.24 -19.07 -10.68
N VAL A 250 -23.16 -18.85 -11.42
CA VAL A 250 -22.81 -19.66 -12.60
C VAL A 250 -22.50 -21.10 -12.21
N ILE A 251 -21.76 -21.34 -11.12
CA ILE A 251 -21.47 -22.69 -10.62
C ILE A 251 -22.77 -23.46 -10.35
N ASN A 252 -23.74 -22.79 -9.70
CA ASN A 252 -25.05 -23.39 -9.40
C ASN A 252 -25.85 -23.71 -10.67
N VAL A 253 -25.83 -22.83 -11.69
CA VAL A 253 -26.57 -23.04 -12.96
C VAL A 253 -25.94 -24.13 -13.83
N VAL A 254 -24.60 -24.23 -13.86
CA VAL A 254 -23.87 -25.25 -14.64
C VAL A 254 -23.99 -26.65 -14.02
N GLY A 255 -24.60 -26.78 -12.83
CA GLY A 255 -24.83 -28.07 -12.19
C GLY A 255 -23.55 -28.72 -11.67
N LEU A 256 -22.48 -27.93 -11.48
CA LEU A 256 -21.32 -28.37 -10.73
C LEU A 256 -21.78 -28.55 -9.28
N SER A 257 -21.86 -29.81 -8.84
CA SER A 257 -22.43 -30.22 -7.55
C SER A 257 -21.90 -29.40 -6.37
N ALA A 258 -22.68 -29.32 -5.28
CA ALA A 258 -22.30 -28.68 -4.01
C ALA A 258 -20.96 -29.16 -3.41
N GLU A 259 -20.38 -30.26 -3.91
CA GLU A 259 -19.04 -30.73 -3.57
C GLU A 259 -17.89 -29.91 -4.21
N ALA A 260 -18.21 -29.01 -5.15
CA ALA A 260 -17.25 -28.12 -5.82
C ALA A 260 -16.89 -26.86 -5.00
N TRP A 261 -16.93 -26.95 -3.67
CA TRP A 261 -16.62 -25.86 -2.75
C TRP A 261 -15.24 -25.23 -3.00
N TYR A 262 -14.29 -26.02 -3.53
CA TYR A 262 -12.96 -25.58 -3.91
C TYR A 262 -12.96 -24.54 -5.05
N ILE A 263 -13.96 -24.56 -5.95
CA ILE A 263 -14.11 -23.55 -7.01
C ILE A 263 -14.56 -22.22 -6.40
N SER A 264 -15.48 -22.26 -5.43
CA SER A 264 -15.87 -21.08 -4.66
C SER A 264 -14.71 -20.53 -3.83
N LEU A 265 -13.79 -21.38 -3.35
CA LEU A 265 -12.58 -20.94 -2.67
C LEU A 265 -11.58 -20.26 -3.62
N LEU A 266 -11.50 -20.70 -4.88
CA LEU A 266 -10.58 -20.17 -5.91
C LEU A 266 -10.78 -18.67 -6.19
N ARG A 267 -11.95 -18.11 -5.87
CA ARG A 267 -12.23 -16.66 -5.99
C ARG A 267 -11.21 -15.81 -5.22
N TRP A 268 -10.81 -16.25 -4.02
CA TRP A 268 -9.92 -15.47 -3.15
C TRP A 268 -8.49 -15.42 -3.70
N PRO A 269 -7.86 -16.55 -4.11
CA PRO A 269 -6.62 -16.52 -4.86
C PRO A 269 -6.68 -15.68 -6.15
N VAL A 270 -7.77 -15.75 -6.92
CA VAL A 270 -7.91 -14.96 -8.16
C VAL A 270 -7.94 -13.47 -7.86
N LEU A 271 -8.72 -13.04 -6.85
CA LEU A 271 -8.74 -11.65 -6.40
C LEU A 271 -7.38 -11.20 -5.87
N LEU A 272 -6.70 -12.04 -5.07
CA LEU A 272 -5.36 -11.75 -4.60
C LEU A 272 -4.39 -11.58 -5.76
N MET A 273 -4.39 -12.47 -6.75
CA MET A 273 -3.54 -12.36 -7.94
C MET A 273 -3.84 -11.08 -8.74
N ALA A 274 -5.10 -10.68 -8.83
CA ALA A 274 -5.48 -9.42 -9.48
C ALA A 274 -5.00 -8.19 -8.68
N VAL A 275 -5.07 -8.21 -7.35
CA VAL A 275 -4.47 -7.16 -6.49
C VAL A 275 -2.95 -7.11 -6.67
N LEU A 276 -2.27 -8.26 -6.67
CA LEU A 276 -0.82 -8.36 -6.88
C LEU A 276 -0.42 -7.83 -8.27
N ALA A 277 -1.23 -8.09 -9.29
CA ALA A 277 -1.04 -7.53 -10.63
C ALA A 277 -1.26 -6.02 -10.64
N GLY A 278 -2.28 -5.52 -9.95
CA GLY A 278 -2.53 -4.08 -9.77
C GLY A 278 -1.38 -3.36 -9.07
N LEU A 279 -0.83 -3.94 -8.00
CA LEU A 279 0.37 -3.44 -7.32
C LEU A 279 1.59 -3.47 -8.23
N ALA A 280 1.79 -4.56 -9.00
CA ALA A 280 2.91 -4.63 -9.94
C ALA A 280 2.80 -3.57 -11.04
N LEU A 281 1.60 -3.31 -11.56
CA LEU A 281 1.34 -2.20 -12.49
C LEU A 281 1.65 -0.85 -11.84
N LEU A 282 1.20 -0.66 -10.59
CA LEU A 282 1.38 0.57 -9.84
C LEU A 282 2.87 0.86 -9.57
N TYR A 283 3.65 -0.13 -9.17
CA TYR A 283 5.08 0.05 -8.93
C TYR A 283 5.87 0.24 -10.23
N ARG A 284 5.43 -0.36 -11.33
CA ARG A 284 6.10 -0.20 -12.63
C ARG A 284 5.81 1.14 -13.29
N TYR A 285 4.59 1.66 -13.11
CA TYR A 285 4.11 2.81 -13.87
C TYR A 285 3.73 4.02 -13.02
N GLY A 286 3.62 3.88 -11.71
CA GLY A 286 3.41 5.00 -10.79
C GLY A 286 4.60 5.96 -10.75
N PRO A 287 5.83 5.47 -10.52
CA PRO A 287 7.04 6.30 -10.50
C PRO A 287 7.32 7.04 -11.83
N SER A 288 7.99 8.19 -11.74
CA SER A 288 8.43 9.02 -12.87
C SER A 288 9.84 8.66 -13.31
N ARG A 289 10.00 7.43 -13.82
CA ARG A 289 11.27 6.88 -14.30
C ARG A 289 11.05 5.88 -15.42
N ASP A 290 12.13 5.44 -16.06
CA ASP A 290 12.08 4.34 -17.01
C ASP A 290 11.58 3.05 -16.36
N ALA A 291 10.73 2.33 -17.09
CA ALA A 291 9.97 1.23 -16.51
C ALA A 291 10.90 0.04 -16.16
N PRO A 292 10.86 -0.47 -14.92
CA PRO A 292 11.58 -1.68 -14.55
C PRO A 292 11.01 -2.91 -15.27
N ARG A 293 11.85 -3.93 -15.49
CA ARG A 293 11.41 -5.24 -15.99
C ARG A 293 10.48 -5.90 -14.96
N TRP A 294 9.47 -6.62 -15.43
CA TRP A 294 8.46 -7.30 -14.57
C TRP A 294 9.05 -8.14 -13.43
N ARG A 295 10.19 -8.80 -13.68
CA ARG A 295 10.87 -9.65 -12.69
C ARG A 295 11.36 -8.90 -11.45
N TRP A 296 11.62 -7.59 -11.55
CA TRP A 296 12.12 -6.77 -10.44
C TRP A 296 10.98 -6.20 -9.60
N VAL A 297 9.79 -6.06 -10.19
CA VAL A 297 8.62 -5.44 -9.53
C VAL A 297 7.73 -6.45 -8.80
N THR A 298 7.67 -7.67 -9.32
CA THR A 298 6.77 -8.73 -8.85
C THR A 298 7.10 -9.24 -7.44
N TRP A 299 8.35 -9.14 -7.02
CA TRP A 299 8.78 -9.55 -5.68
C TRP A 299 8.23 -8.60 -4.61
N GLY A 300 8.37 -7.29 -4.79
CA GLY A 300 7.82 -6.30 -3.86
C GLY A 300 6.29 -6.32 -3.85
N SER A 301 5.63 -6.58 -4.98
CA SER A 301 4.16 -6.74 -4.98
C SER A 301 3.72 -7.98 -4.20
N ALA A 302 4.42 -9.11 -4.36
CA ALA A 302 4.16 -10.32 -3.58
C ALA A 302 4.38 -10.11 -2.08
N ILE A 303 5.51 -9.50 -1.70
CA ILE A 303 5.82 -9.20 -0.29
C ILE A 303 4.79 -8.23 0.29
N ALA A 304 4.44 -7.16 -0.43
CA ALA A 304 3.38 -6.24 -0.02
C ALA A 304 2.04 -6.96 0.15
N GLY A 305 1.67 -7.85 -0.76
CA GLY A 305 0.43 -8.63 -0.65
C GLY A 305 0.41 -9.51 0.61
N VAL A 306 1.52 -10.20 0.91
CA VAL A 306 1.64 -11.00 2.14
C VAL A 306 1.55 -10.12 3.39
N LEU A 307 2.31 -9.03 3.43
CA LEU A 307 2.28 -8.08 4.54
C LEU A 307 0.89 -7.45 4.70
N TRP A 308 0.18 -7.19 3.61
CA TRP A 308 -1.17 -6.62 3.63
C TRP A 308 -2.19 -7.61 4.20
N LEU A 309 -2.08 -8.90 3.87
CA LEU A 309 -2.91 -9.94 4.49
C LEU A 309 -2.63 -10.05 5.99
N VAL A 310 -1.35 -10.11 6.38
CA VAL A 310 -0.94 -10.15 7.79
C VAL A 310 -1.40 -8.90 8.54
N GLY A 311 -1.22 -7.73 7.94
CA GLY A 311 -1.65 -6.44 8.50
C GLY A 311 -3.16 -6.35 8.65
N SER A 312 -3.92 -6.85 7.67
CA SER A 312 -5.39 -6.88 7.73
C SER A 312 -5.89 -7.82 8.82
N LEU A 313 -5.30 -9.02 8.96
CA LEU A 313 -5.62 -9.95 10.04
C LEU A 313 -5.25 -9.39 11.42
N GLY A 314 -4.08 -8.78 11.54
CA GLY A 314 -3.62 -8.14 12.77
C GLY A 314 -4.49 -6.94 13.17
N PHE A 315 -4.89 -6.12 12.20
CA PHE A 315 -5.79 -5.00 12.43
C PHE A 315 -7.20 -5.47 12.80
N SER A 316 -7.72 -6.51 12.14
CA SER A 316 -9.01 -7.12 12.48
C SER A 316 -8.99 -7.66 13.92
N TRP A 317 -7.94 -8.38 14.30
CA TRP A 317 -7.74 -8.81 15.70
C TRP A 317 -7.67 -7.63 16.66
N TYR A 318 -6.94 -6.57 16.33
CA TYR A 318 -6.85 -5.36 17.17
C TYR A 318 -8.22 -4.73 17.41
N VAL A 319 -8.99 -4.49 16.34
CA VAL A 319 -10.33 -3.89 16.44
C VAL A 319 -11.29 -4.81 17.19
N SER A 320 -11.24 -6.12 17.00
CA SER A 320 -12.13 -7.05 17.74
C SER A 320 -11.83 -7.12 19.24
N ASN A 321 -10.56 -6.98 19.66
CA ASN A 321 -10.16 -7.12 21.06
C ASN A 321 -10.14 -5.79 21.82
N PHE A 322 -9.75 -4.71 21.15
CA PHE A 322 -9.63 -3.36 21.73
C PHE A 322 -10.76 -2.42 21.28
N GLY A 323 -11.67 -2.88 20.41
CA GLY A 323 -12.79 -2.10 19.87
C GLY A 323 -13.87 -1.69 20.86
N LYS A 324 -13.72 -1.93 22.17
CA LYS A 324 -14.54 -1.27 23.19
C LYS A 324 -14.40 0.26 23.16
N TYR A 325 -13.38 0.80 22.49
CA TYR A 325 -13.31 2.23 22.13
C TYR A 325 -14.53 2.71 21.31
N ASN A 326 -15.16 1.83 20.52
CA ASN A 326 -16.36 2.16 19.74
C ASN A 326 -17.58 2.42 20.65
N GLU A 327 -17.61 1.89 21.88
CA GLU A 327 -18.68 2.18 22.86
C GLU A 327 -18.59 3.60 23.43
N THR A 328 -17.38 4.17 23.51
CA THR A 328 -17.16 5.54 24.02
C THR A 328 -17.21 6.59 22.92
N TYR A 329 -16.72 6.27 21.71
CA TYR A 329 -16.58 7.23 20.60
C TYR A 329 -17.57 7.01 19.45
N GLY A 330 -18.38 5.94 19.45
CA GLY A 330 -19.41 5.68 18.44
C GLY A 330 -18.88 5.75 17.01
N SER A 331 -19.58 6.51 16.15
CA SER A 331 -19.21 6.69 14.73
C SER A 331 -17.84 7.35 14.51
N LEU A 332 -17.34 8.13 15.46
CA LEU A 332 -16.01 8.74 15.36
C LEU A 332 -14.90 7.67 15.46
N GLY A 333 -15.10 6.65 16.31
CA GLY A 333 -14.18 5.52 16.44
C GLY A 333 -14.08 4.72 15.13
N ALA A 334 -15.21 4.53 14.45
CA ALA A 334 -15.29 3.86 13.16
C ALA A 334 -14.48 4.59 12.07
N VAL A 335 -14.57 5.92 12.00
CA VAL A 335 -13.77 6.74 11.07
C VAL A 335 -12.28 6.62 11.38
N VAL A 336 -11.87 6.81 12.64
CA VAL A 336 -10.46 6.74 13.04
C VAL A 336 -9.87 5.34 12.76
N GLY A 337 -10.62 4.28 13.02
CA GLY A 337 -10.23 2.91 12.69
C GLY A 337 -10.01 2.75 11.18
N PHE A 338 -10.93 3.24 10.35
CA PHE A 338 -10.77 3.19 8.90
C PHE A 338 -9.58 4.01 8.39
N MET A 339 -9.36 5.21 8.92
CA MET A 339 -8.17 6.02 8.61
C MET A 339 -6.88 5.27 8.95
N THR A 340 -6.85 4.63 10.12
CA THR A 340 -5.70 3.83 10.57
C THR A 340 -5.45 2.64 9.65
N TRP A 341 -6.52 1.97 9.20
CA TRP A 341 -6.41 0.85 8.27
C TRP A 341 -5.88 1.27 6.88
N ILE A 342 -6.34 2.40 6.34
CA ILE A 342 -5.79 2.96 5.08
C ILE A 342 -4.32 3.32 5.27
N TRP A 343 -3.97 3.91 6.40
CA TRP A 343 -2.59 4.29 6.71
C TRP A 343 -1.66 3.07 6.76
N ILE A 344 -2.03 2.03 7.50
CA ILE A 344 -1.28 0.77 7.54
C ILE A 344 -1.17 0.16 6.13
N SER A 345 -2.29 0.10 5.39
CA SER A 345 -2.30 -0.44 4.03
C SER A 345 -1.38 0.33 3.09
N THR A 346 -1.39 1.67 3.18
CA THR A 346 -0.53 2.54 2.38
C THR A 346 0.94 2.36 2.76
N THR A 347 1.26 2.29 4.04
CA THR A 347 2.62 1.99 4.51
C THR A 347 3.12 0.67 3.95
N ILE A 348 2.30 -0.38 3.95
CA ILE A 348 2.66 -1.69 3.38
C ILE A 348 2.89 -1.60 1.87
N VAL A 349 2.04 -0.88 1.14
CA VAL A 349 2.23 -0.67 -0.30
C VAL A 349 3.52 0.09 -0.57
N LEU A 350 3.85 1.12 0.20
CA LEU A 350 5.09 1.85 0.03
C LEU A 350 6.32 1.01 0.42
N LEU A 351 6.22 0.18 1.46
CA LEU A 351 7.28 -0.76 1.83
C LEU A 351 7.56 -1.79 0.73
N GLY A 352 6.52 -2.27 0.03
CA GLY A 352 6.71 -3.12 -1.15
C GLY A 352 7.44 -2.42 -2.29
N ALA A 353 7.17 -1.12 -2.50
CA ALA A 353 7.88 -0.31 -3.47
C ALA A 353 9.34 -0.10 -3.05
N GLU A 354 9.61 0.13 -1.76
CA GLU A 354 10.96 0.28 -1.19
C GLU A 354 11.79 -0.98 -1.40
N ILE A 355 11.19 -2.16 -1.17
CA ILE A 355 11.86 -3.44 -1.43
C ILE A 355 12.20 -3.58 -2.92
N ASN A 356 11.30 -3.16 -3.82
CA ASN A 356 11.58 -3.16 -5.26
C ASN A 356 12.71 -2.19 -5.63
N ALA A 357 12.69 -0.97 -5.11
CA ALA A 357 13.75 0.02 -5.27
C ALA A 357 15.09 -0.56 -4.84
N GLU A 358 15.14 -1.15 -3.65
CA GLU A 358 16.38 -1.65 -3.07
C GLU A 358 16.89 -2.96 -3.68
N MET A 359 16.01 -3.79 -4.25
CA MET A 359 16.42 -4.91 -5.10
C MET A 359 17.10 -4.43 -6.39
N GLU A 360 16.55 -3.40 -7.04
CA GLU A 360 17.18 -2.80 -8.23
C GLU A 360 18.53 -2.15 -7.85
N HIS A 361 18.56 -1.43 -6.73
CA HIS A 361 19.74 -0.76 -6.20
C HIS A 361 20.87 -1.74 -5.80
N GLN A 362 20.57 -3.03 -5.67
CA GLN A 362 21.56 -4.04 -5.32
C GLN A 362 22.50 -4.39 -6.48
N THR A 363 22.08 -4.23 -7.74
CA THR A 363 22.82 -4.71 -8.92
C THR A 363 23.28 -3.60 -9.88
N GLU A 364 24.45 -3.79 -10.50
CA GLU A 364 24.90 -2.94 -11.61
C GLU A 364 24.22 -3.29 -12.95
N ILE A 365 23.61 -4.47 -13.07
CA ILE A 365 22.94 -4.93 -14.30
C ILE A 365 21.70 -4.09 -14.55
N ASP A 366 21.46 -3.73 -15.80
CA ASP A 366 20.30 -2.92 -16.17
C ASP A 366 18.97 -3.65 -15.88
N THR A 367 18.21 -3.07 -14.95
CA THR A 367 16.91 -3.57 -14.49
C THR A 367 15.75 -3.00 -15.30
N THR A 368 15.99 -2.00 -16.16
CA THR A 368 14.99 -1.30 -16.96
C THR A 368 14.65 -2.03 -18.26
N VAL A 369 13.55 -1.64 -18.90
CA VAL A 369 13.15 -2.18 -20.21
C VAL A 369 13.80 -1.42 -21.36
N GLY A 370 14.07 -2.13 -22.46
CA GLY A 370 14.67 -1.56 -23.66
C GLY A 370 16.05 -2.15 -23.94
N ARG A 371 16.87 -1.38 -24.67
CA ARG A 371 18.27 -1.75 -24.90
C ARG A 371 19.06 -1.53 -23.62
N GLU A 372 20.02 -2.40 -23.34
CA GLU A 372 20.86 -2.27 -22.15
C GLU A 372 21.61 -0.95 -22.15
N GLN A 373 21.47 -0.20 -21.05
CA GLN A 373 22.12 1.08 -20.84
C GLN A 373 23.15 1.00 -19.71
N PRO A 374 24.26 1.75 -19.81
CA PRO A 374 25.22 1.85 -18.72
C PRO A 374 24.60 2.53 -17.48
N LEU A 375 25.19 2.30 -16.32
CA LEU A 375 24.85 3.04 -15.09
C LEU A 375 24.97 4.55 -15.29
N GLY A 376 23.97 5.30 -14.84
CA GLY A 376 23.88 6.76 -14.90
C GLY A 376 23.11 7.30 -16.11
N THR A 377 22.57 6.43 -16.96
CA THR A 377 21.83 6.85 -18.17
C THR A 377 20.46 6.19 -18.31
N ARG A 378 20.01 5.41 -17.31
CA ARG A 378 18.77 4.62 -17.36
C ARG A 378 17.53 5.43 -16.98
N ASP A 379 17.66 6.73 -16.70
CA ASP A 379 16.57 7.59 -16.22
C ASP A 379 15.79 6.95 -15.06
N ALA A 380 16.54 6.32 -14.15
CA ALA A 380 16.01 5.58 -13.01
C ALA A 380 17.10 5.50 -11.92
N ARG A 381 16.99 6.32 -10.88
CA ARG A 381 17.98 6.48 -9.80
C ARG A 381 18.47 5.15 -9.25
N MET A 382 17.52 4.31 -8.80
CA MET A 382 17.81 3.01 -8.20
C MET A 382 18.41 1.99 -9.18
N ALA A 383 18.27 2.23 -10.48
CA ALA A 383 18.95 1.43 -11.51
C ALA A 383 20.27 2.07 -11.97
N ASP A 384 20.52 3.35 -11.68
CA ASP A 384 21.69 4.11 -12.11
C ASP A 384 22.81 4.15 -11.07
N THR A 385 22.50 3.77 -9.83
CA THR A 385 23.45 3.70 -8.71
C THR A 385 23.51 2.30 -8.11
N VAL A 386 24.54 2.03 -7.29
CA VAL A 386 24.69 0.77 -6.55
C VAL A 386 24.67 1.07 -5.05
N GLY A 387 23.71 0.49 -4.33
CA GLY A 387 23.48 0.78 -2.91
C GLY A 387 24.64 0.33 -2.04
N ALA A 388 25.00 1.13 -1.03
CA ALA A 388 26.07 0.82 -0.11
C ALA A 388 25.82 -0.52 0.62
N ALA A 389 26.90 -1.24 0.90
CA ALA A 389 26.84 -2.43 1.75
C ALA A 389 26.58 -2.03 3.22
N ARG A 390 25.83 -2.84 3.99
CA ARG A 390 25.56 -2.59 5.41
C ARG A 390 25.87 -3.79 6.33
#